data_AF-A0A8B3LQA3-F1
#
_entry.id   AF-A0A8B3LQA3-F1
#
_cell.length_a   1.000
_cell.length_b   1.000
_cell.length_c   1.000
_cell.angle_alpha   90.00
_cell.angle_beta   90.00
_cell.angle_gamma   90.00
#
_symmetry.space_group_name_H-M   'P 1'
#
loop_
_entity.id
_entity.type
_entity.pdbx_description
1 polymer ?
#
loop_
_entity_poly.entity_id
_entity_poly.type
_entity_poly.pdbx_seq_one_letter_code
_entity_poly.pdbx_strand_id
1 'polypeptide(L)'
;MFSTLLVIAGLTSTLTPQQADRWMGAYLHSMKLHYACRGHGSTYRTAKNMALRQVQLLDLYGPSGRFTVRDVTNLDRDLQAGKVTLDASINLKDCENLLLEDKADLEALGDGK
;
A
#
# COMPACT_ATOMS: atom_id res chain seq x y z
N MET A 1 43.54 -23.29 -15.45
CA MET A 1 42.10 -23.08 -15.71
C MET A 1 41.49 -22.51 -14.44
N PHE A 2 41.44 -21.18 -14.33
CA PHE A 2 40.87 -20.51 -13.15
C PHE A 2 39.38 -20.32 -13.41
N SER A 3 38.55 -21.06 -12.67
CA SER A 3 37.10 -20.91 -12.69
C SER A 3 36.74 -19.55 -12.14
N THR A 4 36.20 -18.70 -13.01
CA THR A 4 35.50 -17.47 -12.67
C THR A 4 34.27 -17.86 -11.85
N LEU A 5 34.37 -17.76 -10.52
CA LEU A 5 33.21 -17.69 -9.66
C LEU A 5 32.53 -16.35 -9.98
N LEU A 6 31.60 -16.40 -10.92
CA LEU A 6 30.65 -15.35 -11.20
C LEU A 6 29.86 -15.14 -9.90
N VAL A 7 30.27 -14.13 -9.11
CA VAL A 7 29.41 -13.56 -8.09
C VAL A 7 28.28 -12.89 -8.86
N ILE A 8 27.22 -13.64 -9.12
CA ILE A 8 25.92 -13.07 -9.46
C ILE A 8 25.45 -12.43 -8.16
N ALA A 9 25.98 -11.24 -7.85
CA ALA A 9 25.32 -10.25 -7.02
C ALA A 9 24.09 -9.79 -7.83
N GLY A 10 23.13 -10.70 -7.93
CA GLY A 10 21.84 -10.44 -8.52
C GLY A 10 21.20 -9.35 -7.69
N LEU A 11 21.13 -8.17 -8.29
CA LEU A 11 20.22 -7.08 -7.98
C LEU A 11 18.79 -7.62 -7.87
N THR A 12 18.50 -8.26 -6.75
CA THR A 12 17.16 -8.52 -6.27
C THR A 12 17.08 -7.65 -5.03
N SER A 13 16.60 -6.42 -5.23
CA SER A 13 16.22 -5.53 -4.14
C SER A 13 15.18 -6.29 -3.32
N THR A 14 15.64 -7.03 -2.31
CA THR A 14 14.79 -7.87 -1.48
C THR A 14 14.00 -6.92 -0.61
N LEU A 15 12.77 -6.65 -1.04
CA LEU A 15 11.84 -5.81 -0.31
C LEU A 15 11.70 -6.43 1.08
N THR A 16 12.20 -5.75 2.10
CA THR A 16 12.21 -6.33 3.46
C THR A 16 10.75 -6.42 3.95
N PRO A 17 10.42 -7.36 4.86
CA PRO A 17 9.09 -7.42 5.45
C PRO A 17 8.64 -6.09 6.06
N GLN A 18 9.58 -5.31 6.62
CA GLN A 18 9.33 -3.98 7.15
C GLN A 18 8.97 -2.95 6.07
N GLN A 19 9.63 -3.00 4.90
CA GLN A 19 9.24 -2.16 3.76
C GLN A 19 7.87 -2.58 3.23
N ALA A 20 7.62 -3.88 3.10
CA ALA A 20 6.34 -4.43 2.64
C ALA A 20 5.16 -3.99 3.54
N ASP A 21 5.37 -3.98 4.86
CA ASP A 21 4.40 -3.48 5.83
C ASP A 21 4.14 -1.97 5.69
N ARG A 22 5.18 -1.17 5.42
CA ARG A 22 5.02 0.28 5.17
C ARG A 22 4.19 0.54 3.91
N TRP A 23 4.48 -0.19 2.83
CA TRP A 23 3.70 -0.14 1.61
C TRP A 23 2.24 -0.54 1.85
N MET A 24 2.01 -1.60 2.62
CA MET A 24 0.66 -2.01 2.99
C MET A 24 -0.09 -0.91 3.73
N GLY A 25 0.52 -0.33 4.76
CA GLY A 25 -0.07 0.76 5.53
C GLY A 25 -0.45 1.95 4.65
N ALA A 26 0.44 2.34 3.73
CA ALA A 26 0.21 3.43 2.80
C ALA A 26 -0.95 3.14 1.83
N TYR A 27 -1.02 1.94 1.24
CA TYR A 27 -2.15 1.60 0.36
C TYR A 27 -3.49 1.56 1.09
N LEU A 28 -3.53 1.04 2.32
CA LEU A 28 -4.76 1.05 3.13
C LEU A 28 -5.17 2.47 3.53
N HIS A 29 -4.21 3.35 3.81
CA HIS A 29 -4.48 4.77 4.06
C HIS A 29 -5.06 5.44 2.81
N SER A 30 -4.38 5.29 1.68
CA SER A 30 -4.80 5.82 0.38
C SER A 30 -6.20 5.32 0.00
N MET A 31 -6.54 4.04 0.23
CA MET A 31 -7.91 3.54 0.07
C MET A 31 -8.94 4.35 0.85
N LYS A 32 -8.70 4.60 2.15
CA LYS A 32 -9.62 5.36 3.00
C LYS A 32 -9.75 6.81 2.53
N LEU A 33 -8.63 7.45 2.22
CA LEU A 33 -8.57 8.85 1.84
C LEU A 33 -9.26 9.11 0.49
N HIS A 34 -8.88 8.34 -0.53
CA HIS A 34 -9.49 8.47 -1.87
C HIS A 34 -10.97 8.13 -1.84
N TYR A 35 -11.38 7.17 -1.01
CA TYR A 35 -12.80 6.85 -0.84
C TYR A 35 -13.56 8.01 -0.19
N ALA A 36 -13.04 8.60 0.89
CA ALA A 36 -13.69 9.73 1.55
C ALA A 36 -13.78 10.97 0.65
N CYS A 37 -12.75 11.23 -0.15
CA CYS A 37 -12.70 12.41 -1.01
C CYS A 37 -13.45 12.25 -2.34
N ARG A 38 -13.41 11.06 -2.95
CA ARG A 38 -13.92 10.84 -4.32
C ARG A 38 -14.73 9.55 -4.49
N GLY A 39 -15.02 8.82 -3.42
CA GLY A 39 -15.76 7.56 -3.45
C GLY A 39 -15.03 6.46 -4.23
N HIS A 40 -15.78 5.67 -5.01
CA HIS A 40 -15.25 4.59 -5.85
C HIS A 40 -14.54 5.08 -7.13
N GLY A 41 -13.60 6.00 -6.99
CA GLY A 41 -12.77 6.50 -8.08
C GLY A 41 -11.79 5.45 -8.63
N SER A 42 -11.14 5.77 -9.75
CA SER A 42 -10.07 4.95 -10.33
C SER A 42 -8.90 4.77 -9.35
N THR A 43 -8.48 5.85 -8.68
CA THR A 43 -7.35 5.80 -7.75
C THR A 43 -7.64 4.97 -6.51
N TYR A 44 -8.85 5.02 -5.96
CA TYR A 44 -9.32 4.09 -4.93
C TYR A 44 -9.15 2.63 -5.35
N ARG A 45 -9.61 2.27 -6.56
CA ARG A 45 -9.46 0.91 -7.09
C ARG A 45 -8.00 0.53 -7.28
N THR A 46 -7.17 1.45 -7.74
CA THR A 46 -5.73 1.23 -7.86
C THR A 46 -5.10 0.95 -6.50
N ALA A 47 -5.38 1.76 -5.47
CA ALA A 47 -4.87 1.55 -4.12
C ALA A 47 -5.30 0.19 -3.55
N LYS A 48 -6.58 -0.19 -3.74
CA LYS A 48 -7.09 -1.53 -3.37
C LYS A 48 -6.33 -2.65 -4.07
N ASN A 49 -6.11 -2.54 -5.38
CA ASN A 49 -5.39 -3.57 -6.14
C ASN A 49 -3.93 -3.68 -5.71
N MET A 50 -3.28 -2.56 -5.40
CA MET A 50 -1.91 -2.55 -4.87
C MET A 50 -1.83 -3.16 -3.47
N ALA A 51 -2.79 -2.86 -2.59
CA ALA A 51 -2.89 -3.51 -1.28
C ALA A 51 -3.04 -5.04 -1.41
N LEU A 52 -3.92 -5.52 -2.30
CA LEU A 52 -4.10 -6.94 -2.55
C LEU A 52 -2.81 -7.61 -3.08
N ARG A 53 -2.12 -6.96 -4.02
CA ARG A 53 -0.82 -7.43 -4.52
C ARG A 53 0.23 -7.46 -3.41
N GLN A 54 0.23 -6.47 -2.52
CA GLN A 54 1.18 -6.39 -1.41
C GLN A 54 0.95 -7.51 -0.39
N VAL A 55 -0.30 -7.93 -0.14
CA VAL A 55 -0.60 -9.11 0.70
C VAL A 55 0.03 -10.35 0.08
N GLN A 56 -0.16 -10.56 -1.24
CA GLN A 56 0.41 -11.72 -1.94
C GLN A 56 1.94 -11.73 -1.87
N LEU A 57 2.58 -10.57 -1.95
CA LEU A 57 4.04 -10.46 -1.78
C LEU A 57 4.46 -10.81 -0.35
N LEU A 58 3.75 -10.31 0.66
CA LEU A 58 4.02 -10.63 2.07
C LEU A 58 3.92 -12.13 2.33
N ASP A 59 2.91 -12.81 1.78
CA ASP A 59 2.73 -14.26 1.92
C ASP A 59 3.92 -15.05 1.32
N LEU A 60 4.53 -14.57 0.25
CA LEU A 60 5.70 -15.21 -0.39
C LEU A 60 6.98 -15.14 0.45
N TYR A 61 7.14 -14.09 1.27
CA TYR A 61 8.30 -13.93 2.17
C TYR A 61 8.14 -14.68 3.50
N GLY A 62 7.07 -15.46 3.64
CA GLY A 62 6.65 -16.15 4.86
C GLY A 62 5.47 -15.43 5.50
N PRO A 63 4.45 -16.16 6.00
CA PRO A 63 3.26 -15.54 6.54
C PRO A 63 3.64 -14.64 7.71
N SER A 64 3.65 -13.32 7.48
CA SER A 64 3.87 -12.34 8.54
C SER A 64 2.71 -12.33 9.54
N GLY A 65 1.54 -12.87 9.14
CA GLY A 65 0.30 -12.91 9.91
C GLY A 65 -0.34 -11.54 10.12
N ARG A 66 0.28 -10.46 9.63
CA ARG A 66 -0.09 -9.08 9.97
C ARG A 66 -1.22 -8.53 9.10
N PHE A 67 -1.25 -8.89 7.83
CA PHE A 67 -2.25 -8.42 6.86
C PHE A 67 -2.67 -9.55 5.94
N THR A 68 -3.98 -9.62 5.66
CA THR A 68 -4.58 -10.66 4.82
C THR A 68 -5.45 -10.05 3.73
N VAL A 69 -5.79 -10.85 2.71
CA VAL A 69 -6.77 -10.48 1.68
C VAL A 69 -8.12 -10.12 2.34
N ARG A 70 -8.46 -10.80 3.45
CA ARG A 70 -9.69 -10.54 4.20
C ARG A 70 -9.68 -9.14 4.82
N ASP A 71 -8.55 -8.64 5.29
CA ASP A 71 -8.45 -7.30 5.88
C ASP A 71 -8.70 -6.22 4.83
N VAL A 72 -8.09 -6.35 3.65
CA VAL A 72 -8.31 -5.43 2.53
C VAL A 72 -9.78 -5.47 2.07
N THR A 73 -10.38 -6.66 2.02
CA THR A 73 -11.77 -6.86 1.60
C THR A 73 -12.77 -6.33 2.62
N ASN A 74 -12.48 -6.51 3.92
CA ASN A 74 -13.31 -5.96 4.99
C ASN A 74 -13.24 -4.43 4.98
N LEU A 75 -12.05 -3.84 4.77
CA LEU A 75 -11.92 -2.39 4.63
C LEU A 75 -12.76 -1.84 3.48
N ASP A 76 -12.71 -2.47 2.29
CA ASP A 76 -13.54 -2.06 1.14
C ASP A 76 -15.04 -2.12 1.45
N ARG A 77 -15.49 -3.18 2.13
CA ARG A 77 -16.88 -3.33 2.56
C ARG A 77 -17.28 -2.27 3.58
N ASP A 78 -16.42 -1.99 4.56
CA ASP A 78 -16.71 -1.05 5.63
C ASP A 78 -16.69 0.40 5.12
N LEU A 79 -15.82 0.73 4.17
CA LEU A 79 -15.85 2.01 3.45
C LEU A 79 -17.18 2.16 2.70
N GLN A 80 -17.58 1.14 1.95
CA GLN A 80 -18.87 1.10 1.24
C GLN A 80 -20.09 1.26 2.16
N ALA A 81 -20.00 0.70 3.37
CA ALA A 81 -21.06 0.79 4.36
C ALA A 81 -21.01 2.10 5.18
N GLY A 82 -20.06 3.00 4.90
CA GLY A 82 -19.87 4.24 5.66
C GLY A 82 -19.43 4.01 7.11
N LYS A 83 -18.84 2.85 7.41
CA LYS A 83 -18.44 2.43 8.77
C LYS A 83 -17.03 2.85 9.14
N VAL A 84 -16.24 3.31 8.18
CA VAL A 84 -14.86 3.75 8.41
C VAL A 84 -14.82 5.26 8.48
N THR A 85 -14.43 5.78 9.64
CA THR A 85 -14.09 7.18 9.82
C THR A 85 -12.59 7.36 9.62
N LEU A 86 -12.22 8.40 8.87
CA LEU A 86 -10.84 8.87 8.82
C LEU A 86 -10.44 9.45 10.18
N ASP A 87 -9.13 9.61 10.37
CA ASP A 87 -8.59 10.30 11.54
C ASP A 87 -9.24 11.69 11.66
N ALA A 88 -9.62 12.08 12.88
CA ALA A 88 -10.30 13.36 13.13
C ALA A 88 -9.44 14.58 12.75
N SER A 89 -8.13 14.41 12.61
CA SER A 89 -7.19 15.42 12.11
C SER A 89 -7.28 15.67 10.60
N ILE A 90 -7.93 14.78 9.83
CA ILE A 90 -8.04 14.91 8.37
C ILE A 90 -9.20 15.84 8.01
N ASN A 91 -8.87 17.01 7.48
CA ASN A 91 -9.85 17.97 7.00
C ASN A 91 -10.30 17.66 5.56
N LEU A 92 -11.39 16.91 5.42
CA LEU A 92 -11.96 16.54 4.11
C LEU A 92 -12.48 17.71 3.27
N LYS A 93 -12.49 18.95 3.78
CA LYS A 93 -12.77 20.13 2.95
C LYS A 93 -11.63 20.44 1.97
N ASP A 94 -10.43 19.95 2.25
CA ASP A 94 -9.23 20.16 1.44
C ASP A 94 -8.75 18.87 0.79
N CYS A 95 -9.69 18.16 0.15
CA CYS A 95 -9.41 16.91 -0.52
C CYS A 95 -8.38 17.05 -1.66
N GLU A 96 -8.20 18.22 -2.26
CA GLU A 96 -7.22 18.37 -3.33
C GLU A 96 -5.79 18.28 -2.78
N ASN A 97 -5.48 19.00 -1.71
CA ASN A 97 -4.15 18.95 -1.10
C ASN A 97 -3.88 17.59 -0.45
N LEU A 98 -4.86 17.01 0.26
CA LEU A 98 -4.71 15.69 0.87
C LEU A 98 -4.36 14.60 -0.16
N LEU A 99 -4.98 14.63 -1.34
CA LEU A 99 -4.70 13.64 -2.39
C LEU A 99 -3.36 13.89 -3.09
N LEU A 100 -2.87 15.14 -3.12
CA LEU A 100 -1.53 15.47 -3.59
C LEU A 100 -0.46 14.97 -2.61
N GLU A 101 -0.68 15.17 -1.30
CA GLU A 101 0.19 14.67 -0.24
C GLU A 101 0.26 13.14 -0.24
N ASP A 102 -0.89 12.45 -0.30
CA ASP A 102 -0.94 10.98 -0.38
C ASP A 102 -0.18 10.45 -1.61
N LYS A 103 -0.29 11.13 -2.74
CA LYS A 103 0.48 10.77 -3.94
C LYS A 103 1.99 10.94 -3.69
N ALA A 104 2.41 12.09 -3.15
CA ALA A 104 3.80 12.37 -2.86
C ALA A 104 4.39 11.37 -1.85
N ASP A 105 3.62 10.99 -0.82
CA ASP A 105 4.02 9.99 0.17
C ASP A 105 4.20 8.60 -0.47
N LEU A 106 3.28 8.20 -1.35
CA LEU A 106 3.40 6.94 -2.09
C LEU A 106 4.60 6.94 -3.07
N GLU A 107 4.90 8.07 -3.71
CA GLU A 107 6.07 8.24 -4.57
C GLU A 107 7.37 8.20 -3.75
N ALA A 108 7.42 8.86 -2.59
CA ALA A 108 8.57 8.85 -1.69
C ALA A 108 8.88 7.45 -1.14
N LEU A 109 7.86 6.61 -0.92
CA LEU A 109 8.06 5.19 -0.61
C LEU A 109 8.68 4.42 -1.80
N GLY A 110 8.37 4.82 -3.02
CA GLY A 110 8.84 4.27 -4.30
C GLY A 110 10.28 4.61 -4.64
N ASP A 111 10.69 5.84 -4.35
CA ASP A 111 12.00 6.43 -4.69
C ASP A 111 13.12 6.07 -3.70
N GLY A 112 12.80 5.43 -2.57
CA GLY A 112 13.78 4.86 -1.65
C GLY A 112 14.46 3.57 -2.16
N LYS A 113 14.51 3.35 -3.48
CA LYS A 113 15.07 2.16 -4.16
C LYS A 113 16.49 2.37 -4.65
#